data_AF-A0A8J2RUT2-F1
#
_entry.id   AF-A0A8J2RUT2-F1
#
_cell.length_a   1.000
_cell.length_b   1.000
_cell.length_c   1.000
_cell.angle_alpha   90.00
_cell.angle_beta   90.00
_cell.angle_gamma   90.00
#
_symmetry.space_group_name_H-M   'P 1'
#
loop_
_entity.id
_entity.type
_entity.pdbx_description
1 polymer ?
#
loop_
_entity_poly.entity_id
_entity_poly.type
_entity_poly.pdbx_seq_one_letter_code
_entity_poly.pdbx_strand_id
1 'polypeptide(L)'
;MASSFENDNGPTKSVAKDKISPTQPSITANKEGRTKKLVDGSHGLRFESKLLALFCIRALAAGYKFELSKEKEEEGGKLEDLIFRYEVADDTPAGNHWRYRFLQAKHKINETDKINADHLIDNNLKGDFNLLKYFHSYYKIRARGEDIQDCIICTNIGFGNSASLEKGGVDLVSINDQPEDILEFGAQTKTARYKLKLNEEWHRKLKEKWSPIRMLAEELKDCATKNKTTDIRVGMLNSYHVALVDELVIDCTTKTFHQDFLSDAVNLSEGARELRQTISALDEKDEWKDWKFKLSKNFGQSVNQLK
;
A
#
# COMPACT_ATOMS: atom_id res chain seq x y z
N MET A 1 -34.11 22.70 -53.22
CA MET A 1 -34.35 24.15 -53.30
C MET A 1 -33.55 24.78 -52.16
N ALA A 2 -32.26 25.12 -52.33
CA ALA A 2 -31.72 26.29 -53.05
C ALA A 2 -32.36 27.59 -52.54
N SER A 3 -31.65 28.49 -51.83
CA SER A 3 -30.83 29.60 -52.38
C SER A 3 -30.57 30.56 -51.18
N SER A 4 -29.53 31.39 -51.01
CA SER A 4 -28.32 31.77 -51.77
C SER A 4 -27.46 32.70 -50.87
N PHE A 5 -26.17 32.73 -51.18
CA PHE A 5 -25.14 33.68 -50.72
C PHE A 5 -25.33 35.11 -51.27
N GLU A 6 -24.71 36.11 -50.63
CA GLU A 6 -23.88 37.12 -51.32
C GLU A 6 -22.90 37.84 -50.37
N ASN A 7 -21.65 37.94 -50.82
CA ASN A 7 -20.59 38.85 -50.33
C ASN A 7 -20.72 40.21 -51.05
N ASP A 8 -20.17 41.31 -50.52
CA ASP A 8 -18.90 41.89 -51.00
C ASP A 8 -18.65 43.37 -50.58
N ASN A 9 -17.35 43.66 -50.35
CA ASN A 9 -16.56 44.91 -50.48
C ASN A 9 -16.73 46.19 -49.60
N GLY A 10 -15.58 46.63 -49.05
CA GLY A 10 -15.30 47.84 -48.26
C GLY A 10 -15.19 49.17 -49.06
N PRO A 11 -14.47 50.24 -48.58
CA PRO A 11 -12.99 50.20 -48.51
C PRO A 11 -12.22 51.15 -47.52
N THR A 12 -10.92 50.82 -47.35
CA THR A 12 -9.66 51.63 -47.29
C THR A 12 -9.27 52.63 -46.16
N LYS A 13 -8.06 52.39 -45.57
CA LYS A 13 -6.76 53.14 -45.71
C LYS A 13 -5.74 52.63 -44.66
N SER A 14 -4.68 51.85 -44.98
CA SER A 14 -3.31 52.20 -45.47
C SER A 14 -2.44 52.99 -44.47
N VAL A 15 -1.13 52.81 -44.22
CA VAL A 15 0.05 52.04 -44.70
C VAL A 15 1.18 52.44 -43.70
N ALA A 16 2.15 51.58 -43.29
CA ALA A 16 3.52 51.60 -43.83
C ALA A 16 4.41 50.50 -43.23
N LYS A 17 5.21 49.90 -44.13
CA LYS A 17 6.32 48.98 -43.88
C LYS A 17 7.60 49.80 -43.66
N ASP A 18 8.57 49.23 -42.94
CA ASP A 18 9.96 49.28 -43.39
C ASP A 18 10.80 48.10 -42.92
N LYS A 19 11.70 47.66 -43.82
CA LYS A 19 12.67 46.55 -43.73
C LYS A 19 14.04 47.15 -43.41
N ILE A 20 14.79 46.59 -42.45
CA ILE A 20 16.28 46.67 -42.41
C ILE A 20 16.86 45.32 -41.94
N SER A 21 17.97 44.95 -42.57
CA SER A 21 18.74 43.68 -42.51
C SER A 21 19.61 43.50 -41.23
N PRO A 22 20.28 42.33 -41.03
CA PRO A 22 20.73 41.85 -39.73
C PRO A 22 22.15 42.30 -39.34
N THR A 23 22.42 42.33 -38.03
CA THR A 23 23.77 42.51 -37.47
C THR A 23 23.93 41.56 -36.26
N GLN A 24 24.79 40.54 -36.38
CA GLN A 24 25.44 39.87 -35.24
C GLN A 24 26.50 40.82 -34.62
N PRO A 25 26.94 40.70 -33.35
CA PRO A 25 27.21 39.46 -32.59
C PRO A 25 26.73 39.52 -31.11
N SER A 26 26.64 38.43 -30.35
CA SER A 26 27.79 37.93 -29.57
C SER A 26 27.42 36.67 -28.78
N ILE A 27 28.40 35.77 -28.71
CA ILE A 27 28.36 34.46 -28.05
C ILE A 27 28.45 34.66 -26.55
N THR A 28 27.45 34.20 -25.81
CA THR A 28 27.64 33.62 -24.46
C THR A 28 26.39 32.80 -24.09
N ALA A 29 26.33 31.57 -24.60
CA ALA A 29 25.36 30.58 -24.14
C ALA A 29 25.80 30.09 -22.75
N ASN A 30 25.30 30.77 -21.72
CA ASN A 30 25.30 30.26 -20.36
C ASN A 30 24.41 29.01 -20.29
N LYS A 31 24.96 27.98 -19.65
CA LYS A 31 24.35 26.70 -19.26
C LYS A 31 22.82 26.73 -19.26
N GLU A 32 22.22 25.95 -20.16
CA GLU A 32 20.84 25.50 -20.04
C GLU A 32 20.65 24.80 -18.69
N GLY A 33 20.16 25.56 -17.72
CA GLY A 33 19.55 24.99 -16.54
C GLY A 33 18.34 24.19 -17.01
N ARG A 34 18.45 22.86 -17.00
CA ARG A 34 17.28 21.97 -17.00
C ARG A 34 16.39 22.40 -15.83
N THR A 35 15.43 23.26 -16.11
CA THR A 35 14.30 23.48 -15.23
C THR A 35 13.55 22.15 -15.19
N LYS A 36 13.83 21.35 -14.14
CA LYS A 36 12.98 20.23 -13.76
C LYS A 36 11.58 20.81 -13.60
N LYS A 37 10.72 20.57 -14.58
CA LYS A 37 9.30 20.92 -14.56
C LYS A 37 8.78 20.38 -13.23
N LEU A 38 8.29 21.26 -12.34
CA LEU A 38 7.65 20.82 -11.11
C LEU A 38 6.53 19.86 -11.52
N VAL A 39 6.66 18.60 -11.15
CA VAL A 39 5.65 17.60 -11.41
C VAL A 39 4.46 17.96 -10.53
N ASP A 40 3.33 18.30 -11.14
CA ASP A 40 2.09 18.59 -10.44
C ASP A 40 1.65 17.33 -9.67
N GLY A 41 1.85 17.32 -8.36
CA GLY A 41 1.46 16.20 -7.49
C GLY A 41 -0.05 16.05 -7.32
N SER A 42 -0.85 17.00 -7.81
CA SER A 42 -2.31 16.99 -7.62
C SER A 42 -3.02 15.87 -8.38
N HIS A 43 -2.39 15.29 -9.41
CA HIS A 43 -3.00 14.24 -10.21
C HIS A 43 -3.31 12.96 -9.41
N GLY A 44 -2.40 12.55 -8.51
CA GLY A 44 -2.61 11.39 -7.64
C GLY A 44 -3.78 11.60 -6.68
N LEU A 45 -3.81 12.77 -6.01
CA LEU A 45 -4.88 13.13 -5.08
C LEU A 45 -6.25 13.23 -5.78
N ARG A 46 -6.28 13.74 -7.01
CA ARG A 46 -7.51 13.78 -7.83
C ARG A 46 -7.98 12.38 -8.21
N PHE A 47 -7.07 11.47 -8.55
CA PHE A 47 -7.41 10.09 -8.87
C PHE A 47 -8.02 9.38 -7.66
N GLU A 48 -7.37 9.49 -6.50
CA GLU A 48 -7.86 8.94 -5.24
C GLU A 48 -9.21 9.53 -4.82
N SER A 49 -9.38 10.86 -4.91
CA SER A 49 -10.64 11.52 -4.59
C SER A 49 -11.80 11.07 -5.50
N LYS A 50 -11.51 10.80 -6.77
CA LYS A 50 -12.51 10.24 -7.70
C LYS A 50 -12.91 8.82 -7.33
N LEU A 51 -11.95 7.98 -6.89
CA LEU A 51 -12.25 6.64 -6.39
C LEU A 51 -13.11 6.70 -5.13
N LEU A 52 -12.77 7.59 -4.18
CA LEU A 52 -13.57 7.80 -2.97
C LEU A 52 -15.02 8.19 -3.30
N ALA A 53 -15.21 9.18 -4.18
CA ALA A 53 -16.53 9.62 -4.62
C ALA A 53 -17.30 8.48 -5.34
N LEU A 54 -16.62 7.67 -6.15
CA LEU A 54 -17.20 6.51 -6.81
C LEU A 54 -17.74 5.50 -5.78
N PHE A 55 -16.92 5.11 -4.79
CA PHE A 55 -17.34 4.20 -3.72
C PHE A 55 -18.57 4.76 -2.99
N CYS A 56 -18.55 6.04 -2.58
CA CYS A 56 -19.69 6.67 -1.93
C CYS A 56 -20.99 6.58 -2.77
N ILE A 57 -20.95 7.07 -4.01
CA ILE A 57 -22.15 7.19 -4.86
C ILE A 57 -22.70 5.82 -5.19
N ARG A 58 -21.82 4.86 -5.55
CA ARG A 58 -22.23 3.52 -5.93
C ARG A 58 -22.71 2.70 -4.75
N ALA A 59 -22.06 2.82 -3.59
CA ALA A 59 -22.50 2.14 -2.39
C ALA A 59 -23.91 2.62 -1.96
N LEU A 60 -24.16 3.94 -2.01
CA LEU A 60 -25.49 4.50 -1.75
C LEU A 60 -26.53 4.00 -2.77
N ALA A 61 -26.19 3.99 -4.06
CA ALA A 61 -27.10 3.52 -5.11
C ALA A 61 -27.44 2.03 -4.99
N ALA A 62 -26.49 1.21 -4.52
CA ALA A 62 -26.69 -0.21 -4.26
C ALA A 62 -27.33 -0.49 -2.89
N GLY A 63 -27.58 0.54 -2.07
CA GLY A 63 -28.28 0.41 -0.79
C GLY A 63 -27.42 -0.14 0.36
N TYR A 64 -26.10 -0.07 0.24
CA TYR A 64 -25.21 -0.49 1.33
C TYR A 64 -25.38 0.41 2.56
N LYS A 65 -25.35 -0.19 3.74
CA LYS A 65 -25.03 0.50 4.99
C LYS A 65 -23.53 0.41 5.19
N PHE A 66 -22.83 1.52 5.02
CA PHE A 66 -21.37 1.50 4.95
C PHE A 66 -20.72 2.64 5.72
N GLU A 67 -19.44 2.42 6.02
CA GLU A 67 -18.51 3.45 6.41
C GLU A 67 -17.32 3.48 5.47
N LEU A 68 -16.78 4.68 5.28
CA LEU A 68 -15.63 4.92 4.42
C LEU A 68 -14.56 5.66 5.23
N SER A 69 -13.37 5.08 5.28
CA SER A 69 -12.20 5.66 5.92
C SER A 69 -11.07 5.80 4.90
N LYS A 70 -10.16 6.75 5.13
CA LYS A 70 -8.98 7.02 4.31
C LYS A 70 -7.80 7.32 5.24
N GLU A 71 -6.60 6.96 4.82
CA GLU A 71 -5.32 7.24 5.50
C GLU A 71 -5.22 6.65 6.92
N LYS A 72 -5.88 5.50 7.15
CA LYS A 72 -5.79 4.76 8.41
C LYS A 72 -4.79 3.62 8.31
N GLU A 73 -3.50 3.94 8.37
CA GLU A 73 -2.42 2.95 8.26
C GLU A 73 -2.53 1.83 9.33
N GLU A 74 -3.06 2.14 10.51
CA GLU A 74 -3.31 1.17 11.59
C GLU A 74 -4.38 0.13 11.23
N GLU A 75 -5.35 0.50 10.38
CA GLU A 75 -6.40 -0.40 9.89
C GLU A 75 -5.98 -1.05 8.56
N GLY A 76 -5.55 -0.28 7.57
CA GLY A 76 -5.30 -0.77 6.20
C GLY A 76 -3.84 -1.14 5.87
N GLY A 77 -2.88 -0.84 6.74
CA GLY A 77 -1.46 -1.04 6.43
C GLY A 77 -1.06 -0.22 5.20
N LYS A 78 -0.65 -0.88 4.11
CA LYS A 78 -0.38 -0.30 2.78
C LYS A 78 -1.57 -0.36 1.81
N LEU A 79 -2.77 -0.58 2.33
CA LEU A 79 -4.04 -0.61 1.59
C LEU A 79 -5.02 0.37 2.25
N GLU A 80 -4.50 1.50 2.69
CA GLU A 80 -5.14 2.49 3.57
C GLU A 80 -5.70 3.72 2.84
N ASP A 81 -5.42 3.90 1.54
CA ASP A 81 -5.95 5.02 0.76
C ASP A 81 -7.49 5.04 0.79
N LEU A 82 -8.11 3.87 0.80
CA LEU A 82 -9.55 3.71 0.97
C LEU A 82 -9.88 2.40 1.68
N ILE A 83 -10.59 2.50 2.80
CA ILE A 83 -11.14 1.39 3.56
C ILE A 83 -12.66 1.53 3.54
N PHE A 84 -13.31 0.59 2.86
CA PHE A 84 -14.77 0.53 2.77
C PHE A 84 -15.26 -0.67 3.58
N ARG A 85 -16.10 -0.43 4.59
CA ARG A 85 -16.76 -1.49 5.34
C ARG A 85 -18.26 -1.36 5.24
N TYR A 86 -18.96 -2.47 5.12
CA TYR A 86 -20.41 -2.48 5.00
C TYR A 86 -21.04 -3.62 5.80
N GLU A 87 -22.27 -3.41 6.23
CA GLU A 87 -23.04 -4.43 6.96
C GLU A 87 -23.47 -5.56 6.03
N VAL A 88 -23.22 -6.79 6.45
CA VAL A 88 -23.71 -8.02 5.84
C VAL A 88 -24.60 -8.71 6.85
N ALA A 89 -25.78 -9.15 6.43
CA ALA A 89 -26.65 -9.94 7.29
C ALA A 89 -26.05 -11.34 7.51
N ASP A 90 -26.06 -11.81 8.75
CA ASP A 90 -25.55 -13.12 9.12
C ASP A 90 -26.29 -13.70 10.34
N ASP A 91 -25.91 -14.92 10.72
CA ASP A 91 -26.53 -15.67 11.83
C ASP A 91 -25.97 -15.28 13.21
N THR A 92 -25.21 -14.18 13.32
CA THR A 92 -24.71 -13.73 14.62
C THR A 92 -25.86 -13.20 15.49
N PRO A 93 -25.67 -13.10 16.83
CA PRO A 93 -26.69 -12.51 17.71
C PRO A 93 -27.07 -11.06 17.38
N ALA A 94 -26.17 -10.31 16.71
CA ALA A 94 -26.45 -8.98 16.21
C ALA A 94 -27.26 -8.99 14.89
N GLY A 95 -27.31 -10.13 14.20
CA GLY A 95 -27.95 -10.33 12.90
C GLY A 95 -27.17 -9.72 11.73
N ASN A 96 -26.00 -9.14 12.01
CA ASN A 96 -25.10 -8.57 11.02
C ASN A 96 -23.65 -8.55 11.50
N HIS A 97 -22.74 -8.47 10.53
CA HIS A 97 -21.33 -8.21 10.76
C HIS A 97 -20.78 -7.25 9.71
N TRP A 98 -19.58 -6.72 9.95
CA TRP A 98 -18.89 -5.85 9.02
C TRP A 98 -18.02 -6.66 8.05
N ARG A 99 -18.22 -6.43 6.75
CA ARG A 99 -17.33 -6.91 5.69
C ARG A 99 -16.50 -5.77 5.11
N TYR A 100 -15.23 -6.02 4.83
CA TYR A 100 -14.23 -5.01 4.50
C TYR A 100 -13.68 -5.17 3.07
N ARG A 101 -13.47 -4.03 2.41
CA ARG A 101 -12.69 -3.86 1.18
C ARG A 101 -11.59 -2.85 1.45
N PHE A 102 -10.34 -3.24 1.23
CA PHE A 102 -9.17 -2.37 1.40
C PHE A 102 -8.61 -2.00 0.02
N LEU A 103 -8.22 -0.76 -0.18
CA LEU A 103 -7.77 -0.29 -1.49
C LEU A 103 -6.55 0.63 -1.36
N GLN A 104 -5.57 0.38 -2.21
CA GLN A 104 -4.49 1.31 -2.54
C GLN A 104 -4.72 1.86 -3.95
N ALA A 105 -4.74 3.18 -4.08
CA ALA A 105 -4.74 3.88 -5.34
C ALA A 105 -3.29 4.16 -5.80
N LYS A 106 -3.00 3.91 -7.07
CA LYS A 106 -1.75 4.30 -7.71
C LYS A 106 -2.04 5.02 -9.02
N HIS A 107 -1.30 6.09 -9.25
CA HIS A 107 -1.46 6.90 -10.45
C HIS A 107 -0.09 7.20 -11.05
N LYS A 108 0.06 6.99 -12.36
CA LYS A 108 1.22 7.41 -13.14
C LYS A 108 0.80 8.47 -14.13
N ILE A 109 1.55 9.57 -14.20
CA ILE A 109 1.34 10.63 -15.20
C ILE A 109 1.65 10.10 -16.60
N ASN A 110 2.71 9.29 -16.73
CA ASN A 110 3.02 8.60 -17.97
C ASN A 110 2.31 7.25 -18.00
N GLU A 111 1.20 7.16 -18.74
CA GLU A 111 0.44 5.92 -18.86
C GLU A 111 1.09 4.88 -19.79
N THR A 112 2.19 5.24 -20.46
CA THR A 112 2.95 4.31 -21.30
C THR A 112 3.85 3.38 -20.49
N ASP A 113 4.25 3.78 -19.28
CA ASP A 113 4.99 2.94 -18.34
C ASP A 113 4.03 1.92 -17.72
N LYS A 114 4.00 0.71 -18.25
CA LYS A 114 3.14 -0.37 -17.77
C LYS A 114 3.76 -1.11 -16.58
N ILE A 115 2.92 -1.81 -15.82
CA ILE A 115 3.37 -2.67 -14.72
C ILE A 115 3.92 -3.97 -15.29
N ASN A 116 5.15 -4.32 -14.92
CA ASN A 116 5.88 -5.50 -15.35
C ASN A 116 6.40 -6.25 -14.11
N ALA A 117 6.88 -7.49 -14.34
CA ALA A 117 7.26 -8.41 -13.26
C ALA A 117 8.19 -7.77 -12.25
N ASP A 118 9.25 -7.12 -12.72
CA ASP A 118 10.26 -6.46 -11.89
C ASP A 118 9.64 -5.48 -10.89
N HIS A 119 8.63 -4.69 -11.29
CA HIS A 119 7.95 -3.77 -10.37
C HIS A 119 7.17 -4.49 -9.26
N LEU A 120 6.59 -5.65 -9.57
CA LEU A 120 5.81 -6.46 -8.63
C LEU A 120 6.71 -7.23 -7.68
N ILE A 121 7.84 -7.73 -8.18
CA ILE A 121 8.70 -8.70 -7.51
C ILE A 121 9.97 -8.10 -6.91
N ASP A 122 10.19 -6.79 -7.07
CA ASP A 122 11.36 -6.11 -6.52
C ASP A 122 11.47 -6.38 -5.00
N ASN A 123 12.69 -6.68 -4.53
CA ASN A 123 12.97 -6.74 -3.10
C ASN A 123 13.04 -5.35 -2.47
N ASN A 124 13.14 -4.29 -3.27
CA ASN A 124 13.04 -2.91 -2.82
C ASN A 124 11.60 -2.53 -2.48
N LEU A 125 11.29 -2.56 -1.18
CA LEU A 125 9.98 -2.22 -0.63
C LEU A 125 9.52 -0.78 -0.90
N LYS A 126 10.39 0.09 -1.43
CA LYS A 126 10.04 1.46 -1.81
C LYS A 126 9.33 1.55 -3.17
N GLY A 127 9.29 0.46 -3.95
CA GLY A 127 8.62 0.44 -5.25
C GLY A 127 7.12 0.68 -5.15
N ASP A 128 6.54 1.42 -6.11
CA ASP A 128 5.12 1.78 -6.12
C ASP A 128 4.19 0.56 -6.18
N PHE A 129 4.54 -0.45 -6.99
CA PHE A 129 3.73 -1.65 -7.24
C PHE A 129 4.31 -2.92 -6.60
N ASN A 130 5.19 -2.76 -5.61
CA ASN A 130 5.82 -3.88 -4.93
C ASN A 130 4.77 -4.77 -4.25
N LEU A 131 4.64 -6.03 -4.68
CA LEU A 131 3.66 -6.94 -4.12
C LEU A 131 3.96 -7.25 -2.67
N LEU A 132 5.22 -7.53 -2.32
CA LEU A 132 5.69 -7.93 -1.00
C LEU A 132 5.11 -7.04 0.12
N LYS A 133 5.10 -5.71 -0.05
CA LYS A 133 4.56 -4.77 0.97
C LYS A 133 3.02 -4.83 1.12
N TYR A 134 2.27 -4.99 0.03
CA TYR A 134 0.81 -5.04 0.06
C TYR A 134 0.34 -6.34 0.67
N PHE A 135 1.02 -7.39 0.29
CA PHE A 135 0.81 -8.74 0.78
C PHE A 135 1.13 -8.86 2.28
N HIS A 136 2.20 -8.22 2.76
CA HIS A 136 2.47 -8.07 4.19
C HIS A 136 1.31 -7.36 4.92
N SER A 137 0.76 -6.30 4.31
CA SER A 137 -0.40 -5.59 4.87
C SER A 137 -1.65 -6.47 4.90
N TYR A 138 -1.93 -7.18 3.81
CA TYR A 138 -3.04 -8.14 3.72
C TYR A 138 -3.00 -9.20 4.82
N TYR A 139 -1.81 -9.75 5.12
CA TYR A 139 -1.67 -10.73 6.19
C TYR A 139 -1.91 -10.13 7.58
N LYS A 140 -1.41 -8.92 7.85
CA LYS A 140 -1.71 -8.21 9.11
C LYS A 140 -3.22 -7.98 9.29
N ILE A 141 -3.90 -7.58 8.21
CA ILE A 141 -5.36 -7.42 8.20
C ILE A 141 -6.05 -8.76 8.47
N ARG A 142 -5.68 -9.83 7.72
CA ARG A 142 -6.23 -11.19 7.91
C ARG A 142 -6.05 -11.74 9.32
N ALA A 143 -4.91 -11.48 9.95
CA ALA A 143 -4.62 -11.95 11.30
C ALA A 143 -5.54 -11.35 12.36
N ARG A 144 -6.22 -10.23 12.08
CA ARG A 144 -7.24 -9.64 12.98
C ARG A 144 -8.55 -10.42 13.00
N GLY A 145 -8.77 -11.33 12.04
CA GLY A 145 -10.00 -12.13 11.96
C GLY A 145 -11.21 -11.39 11.39
N GLU A 146 -10.99 -10.26 10.71
CA GLU A 146 -12.05 -9.50 10.02
C GLU A 146 -12.60 -10.27 8.80
N ASP A 147 -13.88 -10.08 8.47
CA ASP A 147 -14.43 -10.56 7.20
C ASP A 147 -13.98 -9.64 6.07
N ILE A 148 -13.02 -10.10 5.27
CA ILE A 148 -12.42 -9.32 4.18
C ILE A 148 -12.93 -9.87 2.86
N GLN A 149 -13.63 -9.02 2.10
CA GLN A 149 -14.02 -9.35 0.73
C GLN A 149 -12.83 -9.34 -0.21
N ASP A 150 -12.10 -8.22 -0.25
CA ASP A 150 -10.95 -8.04 -1.12
C ASP A 150 -9.95 -6.97 -0.64
N CYS A 151 -8.76 -7.07 -1.20
CA CYS A 151 -7.69 -6.09 -1.09
C CYS A 151 -7.27 -5.71 -2.51
N ILE A 152 -7.45 -4.44 -2.86
CA ILE A 152 -7.44 -3.95 -4.22
C ILE A 152 -6.26 -3.00 -4.42
N ILE A 153 -5.54 -3.17 -5.52
CA ILE A 153 -4.62 -2.15 -6.02
C ILE A 153 -5.27 -1.56 -7.26
N CYS A 154 -5.77 -0.33 -7.15
CA CYS A 154 -6.42 0.37 -8.25
C CYS A 154 -5.41 1.30 -8.93
N THR A 155 -5.34 1.25 -10.26
CA THR A 155 -4.34 2.01 -11.02
C THR A 155 -4.88 2.48 -12.38
N ASN A 156 -4.36 3.60 -12.88
CA ASN A 156 -4.67 4.11 -14.23
C ASN A 156 -3.82 3.43 -15.32
N ILE A 157 -2.84 2.61 -14.96
CA ILE A 157 -2.01 1.86 -15.92
C ILE A 157 -2.27 0.37 -15.84
N GLY A 158 -2.28 -0.29 -17.01
CA GLY A 158 -2.37 -1.73 -17.11
C GLY A 158 -1.03 -2.44 -16.93
N PHE A 159 -1.09 -3.76 -17.06
CA PHE A 159 0.09 -4.62 -17.14
C PHE A 159 0.74 -4.52 -18.53
N GLY A 160 2.06 -4.72 -18.57
CA GLY A 160 2.85 -4.80 -19.78
C GLY A 160 2.79 -6.21 -20.39
N ASN A 161 3.94 -6.69 -20.85
CA ASN A 161 4.07 -8.01 -21.47
C ASN A 161 3.75 -9.14 -20.47
N SER A 162 2.66 -9.89 -20.71
CA SER A 162 2.23 -11.02 -19.88
C SER A 162 3.28 -12.13 -19.78
N ALA A 163 4.01 -12.42 -20.86
CA ALA A 163 5.06 -13.44 -20.85
C ALA A 163 6.21 -13.09 -19.89
N SER A 164 6.45 -11.79 -19.64
CA SER A 164 7.42 -11.36 -18.63
C SER A 164 6.92 -11.59 -17.21
N LEU A 165 5.61 -11.41 -16.96
CA LEU A 165 4.98 -11.65 -15.66
C LEU A 165 4.99 -13.14 -15.32
N GLU A 166 4.61 -13.99 -16.28
CA GLU A 166 4.63 -15.44 -16.16
C GLU A 166 6.04 -15.97 -15.88
N LYS A 167 7.06 -15.48 -16.61
CA LYS A 167 8.47 -15.79 -16.31
C LYS A 167 8.90 -15.33 -14.92
N GLY A 168 8.33 -14.23 -14.44
CA GLY A 168 8.51 -13.74 -13.07
C GLY A 168 7.73 -14.53 -12.01
N GLY A 169 6.98 -15.56 -12.40
CA GLY A 169 6.18 -16.39 -11.49
C GLY A 169 4.84 -15.78 -11.09
N VAL A 170 4.32 -14.82 -11.87
CA VAL A 170 3.06 -14.11 -11.62
C VAL A 170 2.13 -14.28 -12.82
N ASP A 171 1.02 -14.98 -12.60
CA ASP A 171 -0.04 -15.13 -13.59
C ASP A 171 -1.17 -14.12 -13.32
N LEU A 172 -1.70 -13.54 -14.40
CA LEU A 172 -2.87 -12.66 -14.35
C LEU A 172 -4.12 -13.44 -14.73
N VAL A 173 -4.99 -13.70 -13.76
CA VAL A 173 -6.29 -14.34 -14.00
C VAL A 173 -7.35 -13.24 -14.13
N SER A 174 -7.87 -13.04 -15.33
CA SER A 174 -8.91 -12.02 -15.58
C SER A 174 -10.21 -12.35 -14.82
N ILE A 175 -10.81 -11.35 -14.18
CA ILE A 175 -12.07 -11.46 -13.44
C ILE A 175 -13.19 -10.85 -14.28
N ASN A 176 -13.90 -11.69 -15.02
CA ASN A 176 -14.97 -11.27 -15.95
C ASN A 176 -16.35 -11.87 -15.62
N ASP A 177 -16.38 -12.80 -14.67
CA ASP A 177 -17.52 -13.63 -14.30
C ASP A 177 -18.19 -13.20 -12.98
N GLN A 178 -17.57 -12.28 -12.24
CA GLN A 178 -18.09 -11.78 -10.98
C GLN A 178 -18.73 -10.39 -11.16
N PRO A 179 -19.98 -10.20 -10.69
CA PRO A 179 -20.60 -8.88 -10.68
C PRO A 179 -19.80 -7.93 -9.78
N GLU A 180 -19.79 -6.65 -10.13
CA GLU A 180 -19.14 -5.59 -9.37
C GLU A 180 -19.94 -4.32 -9.50
N ASP A 181 -20.54 -3.89 -8.39
CA ASP A 181 -21.48 -2.79 -8.33
C ASP A 181 -20.83 -1.43 -8.05
N ILE A 182 -19.59 -1.43 -7.56
CA ILE A 182 -18.84 -0.21 -7.25
C ILE A 182 -17.82 0.11 -8.34
N LEU A 183 -16.96 -0.85 -8.69
CA LEU A 183 -15.78 -0.62 -9.55
C LEU A 183 -16.02 -0.86 -11.06
N GLU A 184 -17.26 -1.04 -11.51
CA GLU A 184 -17.58 -1.21 -12.93
C GLU A 184 -17.83 0.16 -13.62
N PHE A 185 -16.96 0.52 -14.57
CA PHE A 185 -17.00 1.82 -15.27
C PHE A 185 -17.86 1.79 -16.56
N GLY A 186 -19.18 1.68 -16.40
CA GLY A 186 -20.17 1.90 -17.47
C GLY A 186 -20.16 0.86 -18.60
N ALA A 187 -21.19 0.89 -19.44
CA ALA A 187 -21.47 -0.17 -20.41
C ALA A 187 -20.45 -0.29 -21.56
N GLN A 188 -19.60 0.72 -21.78
CA GLN A 188 -18.72 0.82 -22.95
C GLN A 188 -17.25 0.49 -22.64
N THR A 189 -16.85 0.49 -21.37
CA THR A 189 -15.47 0.22 -20.93
C THR A 189 -15.48 -0.65 -19.69
N LYS A 190 -15.33 -1.96 -19.86
CA LYS A 190 -15.14 -2.85 -18.70
C LYS A 190 -13.83 -2.50 -18.02
N THR A 191 -13.89 -2.23 -16.73
CA THR A 191 -12.72 -2.13 -15.86
C THR A 191 -11.96 -3.44 -15.95
N ALA A 192 -10.69 -3.38 -16.35
CA ALA A 192 -9.85 -4.56 -16.39
C ALA A 192 -9.55 -4.99 -14.94
N ARG A 193 -10.00 -6.18 -14.55
CA ARG A 193 -9.79 -6.75 -13.22
C ARG A 193 -9.03 -8.06 -13.33
N TYR A 194 -8.07 -8.25 -12.44
CA TYR A 194 -7.21 -9.42 -12.42
C TYR A 194 -7.01 -9.90 -11.00
N LYS A 195 -7.06 -11.22 -10.79
CA LYS A 195 -6.50 -11.87 -9.61
C LYS A 195 -5.07 -12.28 -9.93
N LEU A 196 -4.14 -11.89 -9.06
CA LEU A 196 -2.75 -12.32 -9.15
C LEU A 196 -2.65 -13.76 -8.61
N LYS A 197 -2.16 -14.67 -9.44
CA LYS A 197 -1.83 -16.03 -9.03
C LYS A 197 -0.31 -16.17 -9.04
N LEU A 198 0.26 -16.49 -7.89
CA LEU A 198 1.70 -16.64 -7.72
C LEU A 198 2.10 -18.10 -7.86
N ASN A 199 3.31 -18.37 -8.34
CA ASN A 199 3.85 -19.73 -8.35
C ASN A 199 4.28 -20.21 -6.94
N GLU A 200 4.65 -21.48 -6.81
CA GLU A 200 5.09 -22.07 -5.53
C GLU A 200 6.34 -21.42 -4.95
N GLU A 201 7.28 -20.99 -5.79
CA GLU A 201 8.50 -20.32 -5.34
C GLU A 201 8.18 -19.01 -4.62
N TRP A 202 7.24 -18.23 -5.15
CA TRP A 202 6.72 -17.03 -4.52
C TRP A 202 6.00 -17.36 -3.23
N HIS A 203 5.12 -18.35 -3.22
CA HIS A 203 4.47 -18.77 -1.98
C HIS A 203 5.50 -19.12 -0.90
N ARG A 204 6.56 -19.85 -1.24
CA ARG A 204 7.66 -20.15 -0.32
C ARG A 204 8.40 -18.88 0.13
N LYS A 205 8.80 -17.99 -0.79
CA LYS A 205 9.50 -16.74 -0.46
C LYS A 205 8.68 -15.82 0.44
N LEU A 206 7.38 -15.70 0.16
CA LEU A 206 6.45 -14.94 1.00
C LEU A 206 6.35 -15.63 2.36
N LYS A 207 6.16 -16.95 2.42
CA LYS A 207 6.06 -17.70 3.68
C LYS A 207 7.34 -17.61 4.53
N GLU A 208 8.52 -17.71 3.93
CA GLU A 208 9.82 -17.57 4.62
C GLU A 208 10.02 -16.15 5.14
N LYS A 209 9.80 -15.14 4.30
CA LYS A 209 9.87 -13.74 4.74
C LYS A 209 8.77 -13.41 5.77
N TRP A 210 7.70 -14.19 5.86
CA TRP A 210 6.52 -13.89 6.68
C TRP A 210 6.20 -14.97 7.68
N SER A 211 7.21 -15.72 8.13
CA SER A 211 7.10 -16.41 9.41
C SER A 211 6.54 -15.41 10.44
N PRO A 212 5.54 -15.77 11.26
CA PRO A 212 5.06 -14.91 12.34
C PRO A 212 6.22 -14.35 13.17
N ILE A 213 7.29 -15.12 13.30
CA ILE A 213 8.51 -14.72 13.98
C ILE A 213 9.29 -13.63 13.26
N ARG A 214 9.33 -13.68 11.92
CA ARG A 214 9.96 -12.65 11.09
C ARG A 214 9.16 -11.36 11.13
N MET A 215 7.84 -11.45 11.08
CA MET A 215 6.95 -10.30 11.23
C MET A 215 7.08 -9.67 12.63
N LEU A 216 7.16 -10.50 13.67
CA LEU A 216 7.39 -10.03 15.04
C LEU A 216 8.75 -9.34 15.18
N ALA A 217 9.80 -9.90 14.58
CA ALA A 217 11.14 -9.32 14.56
C ALA A 217 11.17 -7.94 13.87
N GLU A 218 10.50 -7.81 12.72
CA GLU A 218 10.39 -6.53 12.00
C GLU A 218 9.58 -5.48 12.77
N GLU A 219 8.49 -5.89 13.44
CA GLU A 219 7.69 -5.00 14.28
C GLU A 219 8.50 -4.49 15.50
N LEU A 220 9.29 -5.37 16.13
CA LEU A 220 10.20 -4.98 17.21
C LEU A 220 11.28 -4.00 16.73
N LYS A 221 11.87 -4.26 15.55
CA LYS A 221 12.81 -3.34 14.90
C LYS A 221 12.20 -1.97 14.66
N ASP A 222 10.98 -1.93 14.13
CA ASP A 222 10.25 -0.69 13.88
C ASP A 222 9.94 0.06 15.19
N CYS A 223 9.52 -0.65 16.23
CA CYS A 223 9.29 -0.07 17.56
C CYS A 223 10.56 0.58 18.12
N ALA A 224 11.70 -0.10 18.03
CA ALA A 224 12.97 0.39 18.53
C ALA A 224 13.55 1.55 17.71
N THR A 225 13.52 1.45 16.38
CA THR A 225 14.23 2.39 15.49
C THR A 225 13.39 3.60 15.08
N LYS A 226 12.06 3.47 15.05
CA LYS A 226 11.15 4.56 14.63
C LYS A 226 10.46 5.23 15.81
N ASN A 227 10.86 4.92 17.05
CA ASN A 227 10.27 5.44 18.28
C ASN A 227 8.74 5.24 18.35
N LYS A 228 8.24 4.15 17.74
CA LYS A 228 6.83 3.76 17.81
C LYS A 228 6.54 3.16 19.18
N THR A 229 5.33 3.42 19.69
CA THR A 229 4.88 2.77 20.93
C THR A 229 4.45 1.34 20.60
N THR A 230 4.68 0.39 21.51
CA THR A 230 4.13 -0.97 21.40
C THR A 230 2.63 -0.94 21.71
N ASP A 231 1.87 -0.32 20.82
CA ASP A 231 0.42 -0.29 20.94
C ASP A 231 -0.11 -1.72 20.81
N ILE A 232 -0.66 -2.26 21.90
CA ILE A 232 -1.20 -3.61 21.95
C ILE A 232 -2.66 -3.66 21.51
N ARG A 233 -3.28 -2.51 21.15
CA ARG A 233 -4.67 -2.49 20.69
C ARG A 233 -4.81 -3.04 19.27
N VAL A 234 -3.73 -3.04 18.50
CA VAL A 234 -3.70 -3.44 17.09
C VAL A 234 -2.37 -4.13 16.75
N GLY A 235 -2.41 -5.05 15.78
CA GLY A 235 -1.20 -5.65 15.20
C GLY A 235 -0.60 -6.83 15.98
N MET A 236 0.58 -7.27 15.54
CA MET A 236 1.25 -8.49 16.02
C MET A 236 1.57 -8.47 17.52
N LEU A 237 1.95 -7.31 18.07
CA LEU A 237 2.30 -7.21 19.48
C LEU A 237 1.11 -7.49 20.40
N ASN A 238 -0.14 -7.28 19.96
CA ASN A 238 -1.33 -7.70 20.70
C ASN A 238 -1.32 -9.22 20.97
N SER A 239 -0.91 -10.02 19.99
CA SER A 239 -0.94 -11.47 20.09
C SER A 239 0.25 -12.04 20.87
N TYR A 240 1.37 -11.31 20.95
CA TYR A 240 2.64 -11.84 21.47
C TYR A 240 3.19 -11.09 22.68
N HIS A 241 2.61 -9.96 23.13
CA HIS A 241 3.22 -9.16 24.21
C HIS A 241 3.36 -9.92 25.52
N VAL A 242 2.45 -10.83 25.84
CA VAL A 242 2.56 -11.68 27.04
C VAL A 242 3.71 -12.67 26.87
N ALA A 243 3.74 -13.41 25.76
CA ALA A 243 4.80 -14.37 25.45
C ALA A 243 6.19 -13.70 25.38
N LEU A 244 6.29 -12.49 24.85
CA LEU A 244 7.55 -11.73 24.81
C LEU A 244 8.12 -11.46 26.21
N VAL A 245 7.28 -11.37 27.24
CA VAL A 245 7.72 -11.19 28.62
C VAL A 245 7.94 -12.54 29.29
N ASP A 246 6.97 -13.44 29.17
CA ASP A 246 7.00 -14.76 29.82
C ASP A 246 8.15 -15.65 29.32
N GLU A 247 8.49 -15.53 28.03
CA GLU A 247 9.61 -16.25 27.40
C GLU A 247 10.94 -15.49 27.49
N LEU A 248 11.01 -14.49 28.37
CA LEU A 248 12.22 -13.72 28.68
C LEU A 248 12.84 -13.09 27.43
N VAL A 249 12.01 -12.56 26.52
CA VAL A 249 12.49 -11.81 25.34
C VAL A 249 12.68 -10.34 25.69
N ILE A 250 11.68 -9.71 26.30
CA ILE A 250 11.68 -8.28 26.66
C ILE A 250 11.63 -8.12 28.18
N ASP A 251 12.54 -7.30 28.70
CA ASP A 251 12.50 -6.83 30.09
C ASP A 251 11.64 -5.56 30.16
N CYS A 252 10.52 -5.62 30.87
CA CYS A 252 9.59 -4.49 31.01
C CYS A 252 10.12 -3.35 31.89
N THR A 253 11.09 -3.63 32.77
CA THR A 253 11.72 -2.67 33.68
C THR A 253 12.74 -1.83 32.94
N THR A 254 13.66 -2.48 32.23
CA THR A 254 14.70 -1.79 31.44
C THR A 254 14.19 -1.31 30.10
N LYS A 255 13.08 -1.91 29.62
CA LYS A 255 12.49 -1.68 28.29
C LYS A 255 13.46 -2.03 27.16
N THR A 256 14.27 -3.06 27.37
CA THR A 256 15.23 -3.61 26.39
C THR A 256 14.96 -5.09 26.19
N PHE A 257 15.74 -5.74 25.33
CA PHE A 257 15.82 -7.20 25.37
C PHE A 257 16.32 -7.66 26.75
N HIS A 258 15.76 -8.78 27.23
CA HIS A 258 16.16 -9.40 28.48
C HIS A 258 17.56 -10.02 28.35
N GLN A 259 18.31 -10.08 29.44
CA GLN A 259 19.70 -10.55 29.42
C GLN A 259 19.83 -12.01 28.93
N ASP A 260 18.86 -12.86 29.27
CA ASP A 260 18.84 -14.26 28.85
C ASP A 260 18.62 -14.40 27.33
N PHE A 261 17.82 -13.50 26.74
CA PHE A 261 17.65 -13.42 25.30
C PHE A 261 18.93 -12.98 24.59
N LEU A 262 19.64 -11.98 25.14
CA LEU A 262 20.89 -11.48 24.58
C LEU A 262 22.01 -12.52 24.62
N SER A 263 22.14 -13.20 25.76
CA SER A 263 23.21 -14.17 26.03
C SER A 263 22.98 -15.56 25.42
N ASP A 264 21.84 -15.79 24.75
CA ASP A 264 21.45 -17.10 24.21
C ASP A 264 21.44 -18.18 25.30
N ALA A 265 20.81 -17.85 26.43
CA ALA A 265 20.74 -18.75 27.56
C ALA A 265 20.09 -20.09 27.18
N VAL A 266 20.58 -21.18 27.78
CA VAL A 266 20.18 -22.57 27.46
C VAL A 266 18.66 -22.80 27.58
N ASN A 267 17.96 -21.97 28.37
CA ASN A 267 16.55 -22.15 28.69
C ASN A 267 15.58 -21.30 27.84
N LEU A 268 16.05 -20.63 26.77
CA LEU A 268 15.13 -19.97 25.85
C LEU A 268 14.22 -20.99 25.17
N SER A 269 12.94 -20.63 25.05
CA SER A 269 11.97 -21.39 24.26
C SER A 269 12.44 -21.50 22.81
N GLU A 270 11.88 -22.47 22.07
CA GLU A 270 12.17 -22.62 20.64
C GLU A 270 11.80 -21.34 19.85
N GLY A 271 10.64 -20.76 20.17
CA GLY A 271 10.19 -19.48 19.59
C GLY A 271 11.12 -18.32 19.91
N ALA A 272 11.53 -18.13 21.17
CA ALA A 272 12.49 -17.07 21.52
C ALA A 272 13.83 -17.25 20.79
N ARG A 273 14.31 -18.48 20.64
CA ARG A 273 15.56 -18.76 19.91
C ARG A 273 15.45 -18.45 18.42
N GLU A 274 14.37 -18.88 17.78
CA GLU A 274 14.12 -18.59 16.36
C GLU A 274 13.90 -17.08 16.13
N LEU A 275 13.22 -16.39 17.06
CA LEU A 275 13.04 -14.94 17.03
C LEU A 275 14.39 -14.22 17.12
N ARG A 276 15.25 -14.64 18.05
CA ARG A 276 16.61 -14.10 18.21
C ARG A 276 17.43 -14.24 16.94
N GLN A 277 17.50 -15.45 16.38
CA GLN A 277 18.21 -15.71 15.11
C GLN A 277 17.70 -14.81 13.99
N THR A 278 16.38 -14.64 13.93
CA THR A 278 15.72 -13.81 12.92
C THR A 278 16.04 -12.32 13.10
N ILE A 279 16.09 -11.81 14.33
CA ILE A 279 16.48 -10.44 14.67
C ILE A 279 17.96 -10.21 14.35
N SER A 280 18.85 -11.14 14.71
CA SER A 280 20.27 -11.05 14.38
C SER A 280 20.50 -11.00 12.86
N ALA A 281 19.72 -11.78 12.08
CA ALA A 281 19.77 -11.73 10.62
C ALA A 281 19.17 -10.44 10.01
N LEU A 282 18.37 -9.68 10.77
CA LEU A 282 17.78 -8.40 10.34
C LEU A 282 18.72 -7.20 10.51
N ASP A 283 19.77 -7.34 11.31
CA ASP A 283 20.67 -6.28 11.70
C ASP A 283 22.12 -6.77 11.75
N GLU A 284 22.79 -6.65 10.61
CA GLU A 284 24.16 -7.14 10.38
C GLU A 284 25.21 -6.52 11.31
N LYS A 285 24.89 -5.40 11.98
CA LYS A 285 25.81 -4.68 12.87
C LYS A 285 25.63 -5.03 14.35
N ASP A 286 24.71 -5.95 14.68
CA ASP A 286 24.39 -6.32 16.05
C ASP A 286 23.88 -5.15 16.93
N GLU A 287 23.48 -4.02 16.34
CA GLU A 287 22.93 -2.85 17.04
C GLU A 287 21.59 -3.19 17.74
N TRP A 288 20.93 -4.28 17.32
CA TRP A 288 19.71 -4.80 17.90
C TRP A 288 19.80 -5.11 19.39
N LYS A 289 21.00 -5.44 19.89
CA LYS A 289 21.22 -5.72 21.31
C LYS A 289 20.95 -4.50 22.20
N ASP A 290 21.06 -3.31 21.64
CA ASP A 290 20.87 -2.03 22.32
C ASP A 290 19.48 -1.41 22.09
N TRP A 291 18.57 -2.13 21.41
CA TRP A 291 17.22 -1.64 21.13
C TRP A 291 16.45 -1.33 22.41
N LYS A 292 15.80 -0.16 22.43
CA LYS A 292 14.93 0.31 23.50
C LYS A 292 13.50 0.44 23.01
N PHE A 293 12.56 -0.07 23.79
CA PHE A 293 11.15 -0.13 23.43
C PHE A 293 10.32 0.87 24.22
N LYS A 294 9.40 1.55 23.55
CA LYS A 294 8.38 2.37 24.22
C LYS A 294 7.16 1.49 24.53
N LEU A 295 7.21 0.81 25.67
CA LEU A 295 6.17 -0.13 26.08
C LEU A 295 4.86 0.57 26.46
N SER A 296 3.73 -0.01 26.06
CA SER A 296 2.40 0.41 26.52
C SER A 296 2.15 -0.03 27.96
N LYS A 297 1.20 0.63 28.65
CA LYS A 297 0.95 0.43 30.09
C LYS A 297 0.62 -1.03 30.45
N ASN A 298 -0.04 -1.75 29.54
CA ASN A 298 -0.53 -3.10 29.77
C ASN A 298 0.32 -4.16 29.05
N PHE A 299 1.50 -3.79 28.55
CA PHE A 299 2.39 -4.73 27.90
C PHE A 299 2.80 -5.84 28.88
N GLY A 300 2.81 -7.09 28.43
CA GLY A 300 3.03 -8.27 29.29
C GLY A 300 1.87 -8.66 30.23
N GLN A 301 0.78 -7.89 30.31
CA GLN A 301 -0.34 -8.24 31.21
C GLN A 301 -1.40 -9.06 30.48
N SER A 302 -1.74 -10.25 31.00
CA SER A 302 -2.84 -11.03 30.43
C SER A 302 -4.18 -10.30 30.59
N VAL A 303 -5.09 -10.48 29.62
CA VAL A 303 -6.44 -9.85 29.62
C VAL A 303 -7.22 -10.15 30.91
N ASN A 304 -6.91 -11.25 31.59
CA ASN A 304 -7.53 -11.64 32.87
C ASN A 304 -7.05 -10.84 34.09
N GLN A 305 -6.03 -9.98 33.95
CA GLN A 305 -5.48 -9.15 35.04
C GLN A 305 -5.88 -7.67 34.95
N LEU A 306 -6.70 -7.29 33.95
CA LEU A 306 -7.14 -5.91 33.72
C LEU A 306 -8.50 -5.56 34.36
N LYS A 307 -8.91 -6.29 35.41
CA LYS A 307 -10.10 -5.96 36.22
C LYS A 307 -9.78 -5.01 37.36
#